data_AF-E3BEC4-F1
#
_entry.id   AF-E3BEC4-F1
#
_cell.length_a   1.000
_cell.length_b   1.000
_cell.length_c   1.000
_cell.angle_alpha   90.00
_cell.angle_beta   90.00
_cell.angle_gamma   90.00
#
_symmetry.space_group_name_H-M   'P 1'
#
loop_
_entity.id
_entity.type
_entity.pdbx_description
1 polymer ?
#
loop_
_entity_poly.entity_id
_entity_poly.type
_entity_poly.pdbx_seq_one_letter_code
_entity_poly.pdbx_strand_id
1 'polypeptide(L)'
;MYKILAMSAALLATSVAAEEIRIVPDIKRELPTYISEPDLYSEPSFNPLEFGEDYLTGWAEAKVKLPETLSSIERVCINILHAEKPDSSAPHPQSGVVIYTYKTNQSGNKFFNTTIGDRVQQKRVSEHCFDESPWVYQNWLADKEILFTPYNSSGAEIEKVEVVVRGDLSHSDEPSEYVLEYFDFIKTSGMGQASSFFHRDAITELQATFVQALREDKPNAMSIKWFTYGYDKSPEDIESMNPYDFMNRLLAMSEKPALKSVKIINEFGTGSKKHLVIEKVESVFEEDLTLFEVVTLEQRAGQWKLEIPRQLAIILNH
;
A
#
# COMPACT_ATOMS: atom_id res chain seq x y z
N MET A 1 17.13 19.20 -11.93
CA MET A 1 17.78 18.87 -10.64
C MET A 1 16.79 18.26 -9.63
N TYR A 2 15.67 17.66 -10.07
CA TYR A 2 14.58 17.21 -9.17
C TYR A 2 14.55 15.69 -8.91
N LYS A 3 15.23 14.86 -9.72
CA LYS A 3 15.23 13.38 -9.59
C LYS A 3 16.04 12.80 -8.40
N ILE A 4 16.59 13.64 -7.51
CA ILE A 4 17.50 13.20 -6.44
C ILE A 4 16.82 13.13 -5.05
N LEU A 5 15.65 13.76 -4.87
CA LEU A 5 14.98 13.79 -3.54
C LEU A 5 14.07 12.60 -3.24
N ALA A 6 13.62 11.83 -4.23
CA ALA A 6 12.49 10.89 -4.09
C ALA A 6 12.85 9.48 -3.55
N MET A 7 14.12 9.21 -3.24
CA MET A 7 14.64 7.82 -3.21
C MET A 7 15.25 7.40 -1.86
N SER A 8 14.87 8.02 -0.74
CA SER A 8 15.59 7.86 0.53
C SER A 8 14.74 8.07 1.80
N ALA A 9 14.07 7.02 2.33
CA ALA A 9 13.68 6.91 3.76
C ALA A 9 12.97 5.58 4.14
N ALA A 10 13.55 4.80 5.11
CA ALA A 10 13.08 3.51 5.69
C ALA A 10 13.95 3.16 7.00
N LEU A 11 13.80 2.30 8.08
CA LEU A 11 12.87 1.32 8.81
C LEU A 11 13.29 1.17 10.40
N LEU A 12 12.82 0.68 11.64
CA LEU A 12 11.80 -0.13 12.49
C LEU A 12 10.27 0.16 12.66
N ALA A 13 9.44 -0.87 12.72
CA ALA A 13 8.29 -0.89 13.66
C ALA A 13 8.47 -1.94 14.77
N THR A 14 7.88 -1.62 15.92
CA THR A 14 7.55 -2.53 17.04
C THR A 14 6.25 -3.27 16.75
N SER A 15 5.89 -4.29 17.54
CA SER A 15 4.54 -4.89 17.45
C SER A 15 3.45 -3.85 17.76
N VAL A 16 2.63 -3.51 16.77
CA VAL A 16 1.46 -2.63 16.88
C VAL A 16 0.20 -3.50 17.01
N ALA A 17 -0.95 -2.90 17.35
CA ALA A 17 -2.23 -3.48 16.97
C ALA A 17 -2.42 -3.39 15.44
N ALA A 18 -3.25 -4.26 14.87
CA ALA A 18 -3.49 -4.39 13.43
C ALA A 18 -3.49 -3.05 12.66
N GLU A 19 -2.56 -2.93 11.71
CA GLU A 19 -2.29 -1.73 10.93
C GLU A 19 -3.29 -1.58 9.79
N GLU A 20 -3.71 -0.35 9.48
CA GLU A 20 -4.49 -0.04 8.28
C GLU A 20 -3.57 0.18 7.07
N ILE A 21 -3.56 -0.78 6.15
CA ILE A 21 -2.79 -0.73 4.91
C ILE A 21 -3.71 -0.33 3.77
N ARG A 22 -3.47 0.84 3.17
CA ARG A 22 -4.25 1.41 2.08
C ARG A 22 -3.58 1.10 0.74
N ILE A 23 -4.31 0.47 -0.18
CA ILE A 23 -3.76 -0.05 -1.43
C ILE A 23 -4.66 0.43 -2.58
N VAL A 24 -4.06 1.10 -3.56
CA VAL A 24 -4.73 1.39 -4.83
C VAL A 24 -4.66 0.12 -5.69
N PRO A 25 -5.78 -0.47 -6.10
CA PRO A 25 -5.81 -1.69 -6.90
C PRO A 25 -5.37 -1.45 -8.35
N ASP A 26 -4.88 -2.49 -9.00
CA ASP A 26 -4.76 -2.58 -10.45
C ASP A 26 -6.19 -2.74 -11.03
N ILE A 27 -6.66 -1.82 -11.87
CA ILE A 27 -8.01 -1.84 -12.46
C ILE A 27 -7.89 -2.05 -13.97
N LYS A 28 -8.68 -2.97 -14.55
CA LYS A 28 -8.63 -3.32 -15.98
C LYS A 28 -9.01 -2.18 -16.92
N ARG A 29 -9.84 -1.26 -16.44
CA ARG A 29 -10.34 -0.09 -17.16
C ARG A 29 -9.77 1.15 -16.47
N GLU A 30 -9.21 2.06 -17.26
CA GLU A 30 -8.77 3.36 -16.75
C GLU A 30 -9.93 4.12 -16.11
N LEU A 31 -9.67 4.82 -15.00
CA LEU A 31 -10.67 5.65 -14.32
C LEU A 31 -10.62 7.11 -14.83
N PRO A 32 -11.75 7.85 -14.86
CA PRO A 32 -13.07 7.45 -14.38
C PRO A 32 -13.77 6.45 -15.32
N THR A 33 -14.56 5.54 -14.76
CA THR A 33 -15.21 4.49 -15.55
C THR A 33 -16.57 4.06 -15.00
N TYR A 34 -17.46 3.58 -15.86
CA TYR A 34 -18.73 2.98 -15.46
C TYR A 34 -18.66 1.45 -15.51
N ILE A 35 -18.97 0.81 -14.37
CA ILE A 35 -19.14 -0.64 -14.25
C ILE A 35 -20.56 -0.88 -13.75
N SER A 36 -21.38 -1.52 -14.59
CA SER A 36 -22.71 -1.99 -14.21
C SER A 36 -22.62 -3.15 -13.23
N GLU A 37 -23.65 -3.30 -12.39
CA GLU A 37 -23.88 -4.48 -11.57
C GLU A 37 -23.62 -5.80 -12.34
N PRO A 38 -22.70 -6.67 -11.86
CA PRO A 38 -22.51 -8.00 -12.42
C PRO A 38 -23.76 -8.85 -12.17
N ASP A 39 -24.29 -9.48 -13.22
CA ASP A 39 -25.38 -10.42 -13.07
C ASP A 39 -24.88 -11.72 -12.44
N LEU A 40 -25.19 -11.90 -11.15
CA LEU A 40 -24.86 -13.09 -10.36
C LEU A 40 -25.86 -14.24 -10.55
N TYR A 41 -26.91 -14.04 -11.36
CA TYR A 41 -28.04 -14.96 -11.51
C TYR A 41 -28.24 -15.46 -12.96
N SER A 42 -27.80 -14.71 -13.97
CA SER A 42 -27.62 -15.26 -15.31
C SER A 42 -26.44 -16.22 -15.30
N GLU A 43 -26.67 -17.50 -15.59
CA GLU A 43 -25.60 -18.49 -15.70
C GLU A 43 -24.65 -18.14 -16.88
N PRO A 44 -23.35 -17.84 -16.66
CA PRO A 44 -22.36 -18.52 -17.46
C PRO A 44 -22.51 -20.01 -17.15
N SER A 45 -22.80 -20.83 -18.17
CA SER A 45 -23.24 -22.24 -18.03
C SER A 45 -22.48 -22.97 -16.92
N PHE A 46 -23.17 -23.20 -15.79
CA PHE A 46 -22.50 -23.19 -14.48
C PHE A 46 -21.80 -24.52 -14.16
N ASN A 47 -20.62 -24.73 -14.74
CA ASN A 47 -19.79 -25.91 -14.49
C ASN A 47 -18.67 -25.61 -13.48
N PRO A 48 -18.83 -25.94 -12.18
CA PRO A 48 -17.81 -25.73 -11.16
C PRO A 48 -16.52 -26.56 -11.35
N LEU A 49 -16.45 -27.42 -12.37
CA LEU A 49 -15.26 -28.19 -12.74
C LEU A 49 -14.41 -27.52 -13.85
N GLU A 50 -14.89 -26.45 -14.49
CA GLU A 50 -14.17 -25.71 -15.53
C GLU A 50 -13.48 -24.42 -15.02
N PHE A 51 -13.73 -24.02 -13.77
CA PHE A 51 -13.18 -22.80 -13.18
C PHE A 51 -11.72 -22.94 -12.73
N GLY A 52 -10.80 -22.94 -13.71
CA GLY A 52 -9.37 -22.73 -13.47
C GLY A 52 -9.02 -21.30 -13.04
N GLU A 53 -7.73 -21.06 -12.72
CA GLU A 53 -7.20 -19.80 -12.21
C GLU A 53 -7.35 -18.58 -13.14
N ASP A 54 -7.58 -18.80 -14.44
CA ASP A 54 -7.87 -17.72 -15.38
C ASP A 54 -9.32 -17.22 -15.30
N TYR A 55 -10.26 -17.99 -14.75
CA TYR A 55 -11.69 -17.71 -14.88
C TYR A 55 -12.14 -16.47 -14.09
N LEU A 56 -12.01 -16.46 -12.76
CA LEU A 56 -12.43 -15.30 -11.95
C LEU A 56 -11.53 -14.10 -12.26
N THR A 57 -10.27 -14.36 -12.59
CA THR A 57 -9.29 -13.38 -13.08
C THR A 57 -9.76 -12.72 -14.39
N GLY A 58 -10.53 -13.42 -15.22
CA GLY A 58 -11.22 -12.89 -16.39
C GLY A 58 -12.40 -11.95 -16.04
N TRP A 59 -13.18 -12.27 -15.01
CA TRP A 59 -14.37 -11.51 -14.59
C TRP A 59 -14.11 -10.33 -13.64
N ALA A 60 -13.03 -10.36 -12.85
CA ALA A 60 -12.71 -9.31 -11.89
C ALA A 60 -12.23 -8.02 -12.60
N GLU A 61 -12.94 -6.90 -12.45
CA GLU A 61 -12.53 -5.62 -13.04
C GLU A 61 -11.38 -4.95 -12.28
N ALA A 62 -11.13 -5.34 -11.02
CA ALA A 62 -10.06 -4.86 -10.17
C ALA A 62 -9.33 -5.99 -9.42
N LYS A 63 -8.05 -5.75 -9.11
CA LYS A 63 -7.12 -6.66 -8.45
C LYS A 63 -6.28 -5.89 -7.45
N VAL A 64 -6.24 -6.33 -6.20
CA VAL A 64 -5.29 -5.81 -5.20
C VAL A 64 -4.21 -6.85 -4.95
N LYS A 65 -2.96 -6.40 -4.79
CA LYS A 65 -1.87 -7.22 -4.28
C LYS A 65 -1.62 -6.86 -2.82
N LEU A 66 -1.53 -7.87 -1.97
CA LEU A 66 -1.27 -7.73 -0.55
C LEU A 66 0.25 -7.82 -0.31
N PRO A 67 0.81 -7.04 0.63
CA PRO A 67 2.25 -7.10 0.92
C PRO A 67 2.70 -8.49 1.38
N GLU A 68 3.93 -8.89 1.04
CA GLU A 68 4.54 -10.11 1.57
C GLU A 68 4.64 -10.09 3.12
N THR A 69 4.85 -8.91 3.72
CA THR A 69 4.86 -8.71 5.17
C THR A 69 3.50 -8.90 5.86
N LEU A 70 2.38 -8.84 5.13
CA LEU A 70 1.06 -8.99 5.73
C LEU A 70 0.85 -10.45 6.19
N SER A 71 0.73 -10.63 7.51
CA SER A 71 0.72 -11.93 8.18
C SER A 71 -0.65 -12.34 8.74
N SER A 72 -1.52 -11.38 9.00
CA SER A 72 -2.92 -11.58 9.41
C SER A 72 -3.85 -10.62 8.68
N ILE A 73 -5.15 -10.88 8.71
CA ILE A 73 -6.20 -9.94 8.32
C ILE A 73 -7.28 -10.02 9.40
N GLU A 74 -7.68 -8.87 9.94
CA GLU A 74 -8.87 -8.73 10.79
C GLU A 74 -10.09 -8.30 9.96
N ARG A 75 -9.90 -7.38 9.00
CA ARG A 75 -10.97 -6.74 8.21
C ARG A 75 -10.43 -6.25 6.87
N VAL A 76 -11.26 -6.29 5.82
CA VAL A 76 -11.00 -5.59 4.55
C VAL A 76 -12.15 -4.64 4.27
N CYS A 77 -11.85 -3.40 3.87
CA CYS A 77 -12.83 -2.43 3.38
C CYS A 77 -12.43 -1.93 1.99
N ILE A 78 -13.39 -1.82 1.08
CA ILE A 78 -13.20 -1.33 -0.28
C ILE A 78 -13.97 -0.01 -0.41
N ASN A 79 -13.23 1.08 -0.57
CA ASN A 79 -13.75 2.43 -0.71
C ASN A 79 -13.84 2.80 -2.18
N ILE A 80 -15.04 3.17 -2.64
CA ILE A 80 -15.30 3.61 -4.01
C ILE A 80 -15.69 5.09 -3.97
N LEU A 81 -14.87 5.93 -4.62
CA LEU A 81 -15.16 7.33 -4.89
C LEU A 81 -15.97 7.41 -6.20
N HIS A 82 -17.11 8.09 -6.15
CA HIS A 82 -18.04 8.25 -7.27
C HIS A 82 -18.12 9.72 -7.68
N ALA A 83 -18.24 9.97 -8.98
CA ALA A 83 -18.56 11.28 -9.51
C ALA A 83 -19.88 11.79 -8.89
N GLU A 84 -19.96 13.10 -8.58
CA GLU A 84 -21.01 13.69 -7.73
C GLU A 84 -22.46 13.65 -8.28
N LYS A 85 -22.69 12.95 -9.40
CA LYS A 85 -24.00 12.79 -10.05
C LYS A 85 -24.40 11.31 -10.14
N PRO A 86 -24.94 10.71 -9.06
CA PRO A 86 -25.88 9.60 -9.24
C PRO A 86 -27.02 10.07 -10.16
N ASP A 87 -27.45 9.20 -11.08
CA ASP A 87 -28.53 9.53 -12.01
C ASP A 87 -29.84 9.76 -11.22
N SER A 88 -30.41 10.96 -11.35
CA SER A 88 -31.64 11.35 -10.65
C SER A 88 -32.89 10.59 -11.12
N SER A 89 -32.79 9.82 -12.20
CA SER A 89 -33.82 8.89 -12.65
C SER A 89 -33.80 7.53 -11.93
N ALA A 90 -32.70 7.17 -11.24
CA ALA A 90 -32.57 5.89 -10.55
C ALA A 90 -33.22 5.93 -9.15
N PRO A 91 -34.29 5.16 -8.88
CA PRO A 91 -34.86 5.07 -7.54
C PRO A 91 -33.92 4.22 -6.65
N HIS A 92 -33.24 4.87 -5.71
CA HIS A 92 -32.24 4.29 -4.80
C HIS A 92 -30.97 3.80 -5.51
N PRO A 93 -30.09 4.70 -5.97
CA PRO A 93 -28.78 4.33 -6.51
C PRO A 93 -27.96 3.56 -5.46
N GLN A 94 -27.33 2.47 -5.89
CA GLN A 94 -26.47 1.62 -5.05
C GLN A 94 -25.04 1.57 -5.60
N SER A 95 -24.09 1.63 -4.68
CA SER A 95 -22.71 1.20 -4.88
C SER A 95 -22.62 -0.26 -4.44
N GLY A 96 -21.77 -1.06 -5.08
CA GLY A 96 -21.57 -2.45 -4.69
C GLY A 96 -20.18 -2.97 -5.03
N VAL A 97 -19.84 -4.10 -4.40
CA VAL A 97 -18.62 -4.86 -4.69
C VAL A 97 -18.96 -6.34 -4.77
N VAL A 98 -18.39 -7.02 -5.76
CA VAL A 98 -18.32 -8.49 -5.85
C VAL A 98 -16.87 -8.91 -5.64
N ILE A 99 -16.56 -9.65 -4.58
CA ILE A 99 -15.23 -10.25 -4.36
C ILE A 99 -15.26 -11.72 -4.77
N TYR A 100 -14.22 -12.16 -5.47
CA TYR A 100 -14.07 -13.53 -5.95
C TYR A 100 -13.02 -14.26 -5.11
N THR A 101 -13.31 -15.50 -4.69
CA THR A 101 -12.36 -16.33 -3.91
C THR A 101 -12.06 -17.66 -4.59
N TYR A 102 -10.78 -17.99 -4.64
CA TYR A 102 -10.30 -19.32 -4.99
C TYR A 102 -10.16 -20.21 -3.74
N LYS A 103 -9.95 -21.50 -3.98
CA LYS A 103 -9.44 -22.47 -3.03
C LYS A 103 -8.47 -23.40 -3.74
N THR A 104 -7.40 -23.79 -3.05
CA THR A 104 -6.40 -24.74 -3.58
C THR A 104 -6.77 -26.17 -3.21
N ASN A 105 -6.67 -27.10 -4.17
CA ASN A 105 -6.90 -28.53 -3.94
C ASN A 105 -5.63 -29.27 -3.48
N GLN A 106 -5.75 -30.56 -3.16
CA GLN A 106 -4.62 -31.39 -2.68
C GLN A 106 -3.47 -31.54 -3.70
N SER A 107 -3.70 -31.22 -4.97
CA SER A 107 -2.69 -31.27 -6.04
C SER A 107 -2.04 -29.90 -6.29
N GLY A 108 -2.42 -28.85 -5.55
CA GLY A 108 -1.91 -27.48 -5.74
C GLY A 108 -2.70 -26.64 -6.75
N ASN A 109 -3.75 -27.17 -7.37
CA ASN A 109 -4.54 -26.41 -8.36
C ASN A 109 -5.60 -25.54 -7.66
N LYS A 110 -5.71 -24.28 -8.06
CA LYS A 110 -6.82 -23.40 -7.67
C LYS A 110 -8.11 -23.75 -8.41
N PHE A 111 -9.23 -23.58 -7.73
CA PHE A 111 -10.58 -23.63 -8.29
C PHE A 111 -11.48 -22.61 -7.59
N PHE A 112 -12.57 -22.18 -8.22
CA PHE A 112 -13.55 -21.27 -7.60
C PHE A 112 -14.14 -21.86 -6.31
N ASN A 113 -14.28 -21.03 -5.27
CA ASN A 113 -14.87 -21.44 -3.99
C ASN A 113 -16.15 -20.67 -3.64
N THR A 114 -16.08 -19.34 -3.53
CA THR A 114 -17.26 -18.52 -3.24
C THR A 114 -17.12 -17.10 -3.78
N THR A 115 -18.27 -16.46 -3.97
CA THR A 115 -18.41 -15.05 -4.31
C THR A 115 -19.01 -14.32 -3.11
N ILE A 116 -18.40 -13.22 -2.70
CA ILE A 116 -18.86 -12.38 -1.59
C ILE A 116 -19.39 -11.08 -2.20
N GLY A 117 -20.63 -10.70 -1.90
CA GLY A 117 -21.27 -9.52 -2.47
C GLY A 117 -21.78 -8.57 -1.39
N ASP A 118 -21.43 -7.29 -1.50
CA ASP A 118 -21.97 -6.22 -0.65
C ASP A 118 -22.59 -5.10 -1.50
N ARG A 119 -23.59 -4.40 -0.93
CA ARG A 119 -24.32 -3.28 -1.54
C ARG A 119 -24.69 -2.24 -0.49
N VAL A 120 -24.33 -0.98 -0.74
CA VAL A 120 -24.71 0.16 0.10
C VAL A 120 -25.40 1.23 -0.74
N GLN A 121 -26.19 2.09 -0.08
CA GLN A 121 -26.72 3.28 -0.73
C GLN A 121 -25.56 4.12 -1.28
N GLN A 122 -25.60 4.44 -2.57
CA GLN A 122 -24.52 5.16 -3.25
C GLN A 122 -24.34 6.55 -2.62
N LYS A 123 -23.11 6.85 -2.21
CA LYS A 123 -22.64 8.15 -1.72
C LYS A 123 -21.41 8.56 -2.53
N ARG A 124 -20.97 9.82 -2.41
CA ARG A 124 -19.71 10.28 -3.04
C ARG A 124 -18.52 9.38 -2.69
N VAL A 125 -18.40 8.96 -1.43
CA VAL A 125 -17.55 7.83 -1.05
C VAL A 125 -18.44 6.75 -0.45
N SER A 126 -18.41 5.57 -1.06
CA SER A 126 -19.15 4.38 -0.61
C SER A 126 -18.15 3.36 -0.08
N GLU A 127 -18.30 2.98 1.19
CA GLU A 127 -17.43 2.04 1.89
C GLU A 127 -18.11 0.66 1.96
N HIS A 128 -17.38 -0.37 1.54
CA HIS A 128 -17.81 -1.77 1.54
C HIS A 128 -16.89 -2.58 2.44
N CYS A 129 -17.31 -2.92 3.66
CA CYS A 129 -16.47 -3.62 4.64
C CYS A 129 -16.91 -5.08 4.83
N PHE A 130 -15.91 -5.95 4.88
CA PHE A 130 -16.05 -7.40 4.92
C PHE A 130 -15.44 -7.91 6.23
N ASP A 131 -16.31 -8.41 7.12
CA ASP A 131 -15.96 -9.08 8.38
C ASP A 131 -16.11 -10.59 8.17
N GLU A 132 -15.17 -11.15 7.40
CA GLU A 132 -15.28 -12.48 6.80
C GLU A 132 -14.78 -13.62 7.69
N SER A 133 -15.10 -14.86 7.30
CA SER A 133 -14.58 -16.03 8.00
C SER A 133 -13.03 -16.10 7.89
N PRO A 134 -12.30 -16.53 8.95
CA PRO A 134 -10.83 -16.59 8.91
C PRO A 134 -10.26 -17.46 7.77
N TRP A 135 -11.05 -18.39 7.24
CA TRP A 135 -10.68 -19.18 6.06
C TRP A 135 -10.55 -18.32 4.80
N VAL A 136 -11.43 -17.33 4.58
CA VAL A 136 -11.34 -16.41 3.42
C VAL A 136 -10.04 -15.63 3.47
N TYR A 137 -9.76 -15.02 4.63
CA TYR A 137 -8.52 -14.29 4.88
C TYR A 137 -7.27 -15.16 4.68
N GLN A 138 -7.28 -16.42 5.11
CA GLN A 138 -6.17 -17.35 4.90
C GLN A 138 -5.90 -17.63 3.41
N ASN A 139 -6.92 -17.61 2.54
CA ASN A 139 -6.70 -17.80 1.09
C ASN A 139 -6.17 -16.50 0.45
N TRP A 140 -6.67 -15.32 0.82
CA TRP A 140 -6.11 -14.05 0.36
C TRP A 140 -4.66 -13.84 0.83
N LEU A 141 -4.31 -14.25 2.05
CA LEU A 141 -2.94 -14.23 2.57
C LEU A 141 -2.02 -15.22 1.85
N ALA A 142 -2.52 -16.38 1.42
CA ALA A 142 -1.76 -17.38 0.68
C ALA A 142 -1.59 -17.04 -0.81
N ASP A 143 -2.59 -16.42 -1.44
CA ASP A 143 -2.54 -15.94 -2.82
C ASP A 143 -1.89 -14.54 -2.93
N LYS A 144 -1.68 -13.85 -1.80
CA LYS A 144 -1.26 -12.44 -1.69
C LYS A 144 -2.09 -11.49 -2.56
N GLU A 145 -3.38 -11.79 -2.70
CA GLU A 145 -4.24 -11.18 -3.71
C GLU A 145 -5.72 -11.14 -3.30
N ILE A 146 -6.43 -10.09 -3.71
CA ILE A 146 -7.89 -10.02 -3.69
C ILE A 146 -8.39 -9.58 -5.07
N LEU A 147 -9.19 -10.42 -5.72
CA LEU A 147 -9.86 -10.14 -6.99
C LEU A 147 -11.29 -9.66 -6.74
N PHE A 148 -11.70 -8.55 -7.34
CA PHE A 148 -13.04 -8.01 -7.15
C PHE A 148 -13.54 -7.17 -8.33
N THR A 149 -14.84 -6.92 -8.36
CA THR A 149 -15.50 -6.00 -9.31
C THR A 149 -16.29 -4.97 -8.51
N PRO A 150 -15.84 -3.71 -8.43
CA PRO A 150 -16.65 -2.61 -7.92
C PRO A 150 -17.67 -2.19 -8.99
N TYR A 151 -18.90 -1.85 -8.59
CA TYR A 151 -19.99 -1.55 -9.53
C TYR A 151 -21.00 -0.54 -9.00
N ASN A 152 -21.80 0.00 -9.92
CA ASN A 152 -22.95 0.85 -9.63
C ASN A 152 -24.25 0.29 -10.23
N SER A 153 -25.38 0.57 -9.58
CA SER A 153 -26.72 0.39 -10.15
C SER A 153 -27.28 1.66 -10.82
N SER A 154 -26.52 2.76 -10.82
CA SER A 154 -26.84 4.02 -11.50
C SER A 154 -25.68 4.47 -12.41
N GLY A 155 -25.96 5.28 -13.42
CA GLY A 155 -24.98 5.72 -14.44
C GLY A 155 -23.88 6.68 -13.96
N ALA A 156 -23.51 6.63 -12.68
CA ALA A 156 -22.38 7.36 -12.13
C ALA A 156 -21.04 6.66 -12.40
N GLU A 157 -20.02 7.43 -12.72
CA GLU A 157 -18.65 6.95 -12.91
C GLU A 157 -17.93 6.78 -11.57
N ILE A 158 -17.11 5.74 -11.48
CA ILE A 158 -16.16 5.50 -10.39
C ILE A 158 -14.90 6.33 -10.71
N GLU A 159 -14.57 7.29 -9.84
CA GLU A 159 -13.39 8.17 -9.96
C GLU A 159 -12.12 7.56 -9.34
N LYS A 160 -12.27 6.82 -8.23
CA LYS A 160 -11.16 6.14 -7.54
C LYS A 160 -11.67 4.90 -6.79
N VAL A 161 -10.84 3.87 -6.71
CA VAL A 161 -11.01 2.76 -5.75
C VAL A 161 -9.80 2.73 -4.81
N GLU A 162 -10.03 2.43 -3.53
CA GLU A 162 -9.00 2.21 -2.51
C GLU A 162 -9.39 1.02 -1.64
N VAL A 163 -8.51 0.04 -1.50
CA VAL A 163 -8.68 -1.09 -0.57
C VAL A 163 -7.96 -0.75 0.73
N VAL A 164 -8.62 -0.90 1.87
CA VAL A 164 -8.06 -0.74 3.21
C VAL A 164 -8.07 -2.12 3.87
N VAL A 165 -6.89 -2.67 4.11
CA VAL A 165 -6.72 -3.96 4.79
C VAL A 165 -6.21 -3.70 6.18
N ARG A 166 -6.92 -4.20 7.19
CA ARG A 166 -6.51 -4.11 8.59
C ARG A 166 -5.95 -5.45 9.04
N GLY A 167 -4.68 -5.49 9.45
CA GLY A 167 -4.00 -6.73 9.85
C GLY A 167 -2.57 -6.51 10.37
N ASP A 168 -1.92 -7.57 10.82
CA ASP A 168 -0.59 -7.50 11.44
C ASP A 168 0.52 -7.70 10.41
N LEU A 169 1.54 -6.84 10.45
CA LEU A 169 2.78 -7.05 9.71
C LEU A 169 3.75 -7.94 10.49
N SER A 170 4.34 -8.90 9.78
CA SER A 170 5.52 -9.66 10.19
C SER A 170 6.67 -9.36 9.24
N HIS A 171 7.89 -9.47 9.74
CA HIS A 171 9.11 -9.25 8.96
C HIS A 171 10.13 -10.34 9.22
N SER A 172 10.95 -10.68 8.23
CA SER A 172 12.07 -11.61 8.38
C SER A 172 13.19 -11.01 9.25
N ASP A 173 13.82 -11.86 10.05
CA ASP A 173 15.06 -11.56 10.76
C ASP A 173 16.30 -11.66 9.84
N GLU A 174 16.16 -12.13 8.60
CA GLU A 174 17.25 -12.18 7.62
C GLU A 174 17.39 -10.84 6.85
N PRO A 175 18.56 -10.17 6.91
CA PRO A 175 18.78 -8.83 6.32
C PRO A 175 18.37 -8.70 4.85
N SER A 176 18.61 -9.74 4.06
CA SER A 176 18.30 -9.74 2.63
C SER A 176 16.80 -9.89 2.35
N GLU A 177 16.09 -10.77 3.07
CA GLU A 177 14.64 -10.92 2.91
C GLU A 177 13.90 -9.67 3.37
N TYR A 178 14.33 -9.10 4.51
CA TYR A 178 13.81 -7.86 5.07
C TYR A 178 13.85 -6.66 4.10
N VAL A 179 14.89 -6.57 3.25
CA VAL A 179 14.97 -5.52 2.22
C VAL A 179 14.03 -5.78 1.05
N LEU A 180 13.82 -7.05 0.67
CA LEU A 180 12.87 -7.40 -0.40
C LEU A 180 11.42 -7.15 0.03
N GLU A 181 11.09 -7.49 1.28
CA GLU A 181 9.82 -7.15 1.95
C GLU A 181 9.47 -5.65 1.87
N TYR A 182 10.46 -4.79 2.14
CA TYR A 182 10.28 -3.33 2.03
C TYR A 182 9.95 -2.89 0.60
N PHE A 183 10.68 -3.41 -0.39
CA PHE A 183 10.47 -3.06 -1.79
C PHE A 183 9.15 -3.60 -2.35
N ASP A 184 8.68 -4.76 -1.87
CA ASP A 184 7.33 -5.22 -2.16
C ASP A 184 6.27 -4.30 -1.52
N PHE A 185 6.39 -3.98 -0.22
CA PHE A 185 5.40 -3.15 0.47
C PHE A 185 5.24 -1.75 -0.12
N ILE A 186 6.32 -1.08 -0.57
CA ILE A 186 6.18 0.21 -1.27
C ILE A 186 5.64 0.05 -2.70
N LYS A 187 5.80 -1.13 -3.31
CA LYS A 187 5.25 -1.48 -4.63
C LYS A 187 3.77 -1.89 -4.55
N THR A 188 3.29 -2.41 -3.43
CA THR A 188 1.85 -2.60 -3.16
C THR A 188 1.23 -1.32 -2.62
N SER A 189 1.66 -0.87 -1.45
CA SER A 189 0.99 0.11 -0.59
C SER A 189 1.52 1.56 -0.74
N GLY A 190 2.65 1.74 -1.42
CA GLY A 190 3.28 3.06 -1.61
C GLY A 190 4.13 3.53 -0.43
N MET A 191 5.02 4.49 -0.69
CA MET A 191 6.00 4.96 0.30
C MET A 191 5.36 5.65 1.51
N GLY A 192 4.24 6.36 1.33
CA GLY A 192 3.52 7.09 2.39
C GLY A 192 2.95 6.25 3.54
N GLN A 193 3.19 4.94 3.56
CA GLN A 193 2.84 4.01 4.65
C GLN A 193 4.06 3.25 5.20
N ALA A 194 5.23 3.36 4.55
CA ALA A 194 6.46 2.67 4.94
C ALA A 194 7.12 3.28 6.19
N SER A 195 6.38 4.04 7.01
CA SER A 195 6.79 4.29 8.38
C SER A 195 6.44 3.17 9.35
N SER A 196 5.49 2.29 9.04
CA SER A 196 5.25 1.10 9.87
C SER A 196 6.29 0.02 9.67
N PHE A 197 7.41 0.39 9.04
CA PHE A 197 8.62 -0.22 9.45
C PHE A 197 9.75 0.73 9.90
N PHE A 198 9.63 2.04 10.32
CA PHE A 198 10.68 3.09 10.65
C PHE A 198 11.30 3.37 12.07
N HIS A 199 12.66 3.37 12.21
CA HIS A 199 13.43 3.27 13.48
C HIS A 199 12.95 4.33 14.46
N ARG A 200 12.04 3.98 15.38
CA ARG A 200 11.17 4.99 16.02
C ARG A 200 11.95 6.11 16.70
N ASP A 201 13.06 5.75 17.35
CA ASP A 201 13.95 6.71 18.01
C ASP A 201 14.68 7.61 16.98
N ALA A 202 15.08 7.04 15.84
CA ALA A 202 15.66 7.80 14.73
C ALA A 202 14.62 8.67 13.99
N ILE A 203 13.35 8.22 13.86
CA ILE A 203 12.27 9.12 13.41
C ILE A 203 12.16 10.28 14.40
N THR A 204 12.13 9.98 15.71
CA THR A 204 11.96 11.00 16.75
C THR A 204 13.13 12.00 16.73
N GLU A 205 14.36 11.54 16.45
CA GLU A 205 15.53 12.37 16.20
C GLU A 205 15.39 13.24 14.93
N LEU A 206 14.86 12.68 13.83
CA LEU A 206 14.59 13.42 12.59
C LEU A 206 13.45 14.45 12.76
N GLN A 207 12.41 14.10 13.50
CA GLN A 207 11.26 14.94 13.86
C GLN A 207 11.69 16.10 14.74
N ALA A 208 12.49 15.85 15.79
CA ALA A 208 13.10 16.89 16.61
C ALA A 208 14.03 17.81 15.79
N THR A 209 14.86 17.22 14.90
CA THR A 209 15.71 17.98 13.96
C THR A 209 14.88 18.87 13.04
N PHE A 210 13.77 18.36 12.50
CA PHE A 210 12.86 19.10 11.63
C PHE A 210 12.16 20.25 12.37
N VAL A 211 11.63 19.98 13.56
CA VAL A 211 10.98 20.99 14.42
C VAL A 211 11.98 22.09 14.82
N GLN A 212 13.23 21.75 15.15
CA GLN A 212 14.27 22.74 15.40
C GLN A 212 14.59 23.58 14.15
N ALA A 213 14.68 22.96 12.97
CA ALA A 213 14.86 23.68 11.72
C ALA A 213 13.69 24.61 11.38
N LEU A 214 12.44 24.25 11.72
CA LEU A 214 11.30 25.15 11.61
C LEU A 214 11.38 26.33 12.60
N ARG A 215 11.83 26.07 13.85
CA ARG A 215 12.05 27.11 14.87
C ARG A 215 13.23 28.06 14.54
N GLU A 216 14.10 27.66 13.60
CA GLU A 216 15.17 28.48 13.03
C GLU A 216 14.87 29.02 11.62
N ASP A 217 13.60 29.01 11.20
CA ASP A 217 13.11 29.50 9.89
C ASP A 217 13.89 28.95 8.68
N LYS A 218 14.39 27.70 8.73
CA LYS A 218 15.16 27.10 7.62
C LYS A 218 14.32 27.01 6.35
N PRO A 219 14.78 27.53 5.20
CA PRO A 219 14.01 27.53 3.95
C PRO A 219 13.59 26.13 3.49
N ASN A 220 14.45 25.11 3.60
CA ASN A 220 14.10 23.76 3.20
C ASN A 220 13.05 23.14 4.13
N ALA A 221 13.22 23.29 5.45
CA ALA A 221 12.26 22.77 6.42
C ALA A 221 10.87 23.40 6.24
N MET A 222 10.81 24.73 6.10
CA MET A 222 9.56 25.46 5.85
C MET A 222 8.90 25.05 4.52
N SER A 223 9.68 24.86 3.46
CA SER A 223 9.18 24.37 2.17
C SER A 223 8.58 22.97 2.30
N ILE A 224 9.31 22.04 2.92
CA ILE A 224 8.83 20.66 3.18
C ILE A 224 7.54 20.71 4.00
N LYS A 225 7.48 21.52 5.07
CA LYS A 225 6.30 21.67 5.93
C LYS A 225 5.03 21.98 5.15
N TRP A 226 5.12 22.92 4.20
CA TRP A 226 3.99 23.34 3.37
C TRP A 226 3.50 22.25 2.42
N PHE A 227 4.39 21.36 1.95
CA PHE A 227 4.03 20.23 1.08
C PHE A 227 3.55 18.98 1.85
N THR A 228 3.92 18.77 3.12
CA THR A 228 3.63 17.54 3.88
C THR A 228 2.60 17.68 5.00
N TYR A 229 2.75 18.72 5.83
CA TYR A 229 1.96 18.90 7.05
C TYR A 229 0.88 19.96 6.89
N GLY A 230 1.13 20.95 6.01
CA GLY A 230 0.23 22.05 5.70
C GLY A 230 0.85 23.42 6.02
N TYR A 231 0.27 24.48 5.46
CA TYR A 231 0.69 25.85 5.75
C TYR A 231 0.39 26.25 7.21
N ASP A 232 -0.74 25.78 7.73
CA ASP A 232 -1.32 26.09 9.04
C ASP A 232 -0.54 25.50 10.23
N LYS A 233 0.17 24.39 10.05
CA LYS A 233 0.83 23.68 11.16
C LYS A 233 1.97 24.46 11.78
N SER A 234 1.93 24.62 13.10
CA SER A 234 3.05 25.11 13.89
C SER A 234 4.15 24.03 14.03
N PRO A 235 5.38 24.41 14.43
CA PRO A 235 6.38 23.44 14.85
C PRO A 235 5.87 22.53 15.98
N GLU A 236 5.06 23.09 16.90
CA GLU A 236 4.50 22.39 18.06
C GLU A 236 3.42 21.36 17.66
N ASP A 237 2.57 21.64 16.65
CA ASP A 237 1.68 20.65 16.06
C ASP A 237 2.48 19.41 15.60
N ILE A 238 3.60 19.65 14.93
CA ILE A 238 4.44 18.62 14.30
C ILE A 238 5.28 17.87 15.34
N GLU A 239 5.73 18.55 16.39
CA GLU A 239 6.37 17.95 17.58
C GLU A 239 5.41 17.03 18.35
N SER A 240 4.11 17.34 18.33
CA SER A 240 3.07 16.52 18.98
C SER A 240 2.61 15.29 18.17
N MET A 241 2.97 15.19 16.88
CA MET A 241 2.57 14.06 16.04
C MET A 241 3.22 12.75 16.50
N ASN A 242 2.51 11.64 16.33
CA ASN A 242 3.11 10.31 16.40
C ASN A 242 4.27 10.24 15.37
N PRO A 243 5.47 9.76 15.73
CA PRO A 243 6.58 9.65 14.79
C PRO A 243 6.21 8.91 13.50
N TYR A 244 5.37 7.87 13.56
CA TYR A 244 4.91 7.16 12.37
C TYR A 244 4.00 8.04 11.48
N ASP A 245 3.09 8.83 12.05
CA ASP A 245 2.26 9.77 11.27
C ASP A 245 3.08 10.90 10.65
N PHE A 246 4.07 11.43 11.39
CA PHE A 246 5.07 12.37 10.87
C PHE A 246 5.78 11.76 9.65
N MET A 247 6.32 10.55 9.82
CA MET A 247 7.16 9.95 8.78
C MET A 247 6.37 9.48 7.56
N ASN A 248 5.17 8.93 7.74
CA ASN A 248 4.24 8.61 6.65
C ASN A 248 3.93 9.85 5.79
N ARG A 249 3.69 11.00 6.41
CA ARG A 249 3.45 12.28 5.70
C ARG A 249 4.69 12.80 4.98
N LEU A 250 5.89 12.63 5.55
CA LEU A 250 7.14 12.95 4.87
C LEU A 250 7.39 12.05 3.66
N LEU A 251 7.13 10.74 3.81
CA LEU A 251 7.26 9.75 2.75
C LEU A 251 6.24 9.94 1.61
N ALA A 252 5.03 10.43 1.93
CA ALA A 252 3.98 10.73 0.96
C ALA A 252 4.33 11.86 -0.04
N MET A 253 5.46 12.57 0.14
CA MET A 253 6.02 13.42 -0.93
C MET A 253 6.55 12.63 -2.12
N SER A 254 6.93 11.36 -1.91
CA SER A 254 7.51 10.51 -2.94
C SER A 254 6.40 9.77 -3.68
N GLU A 255 6.44 9.81 -5.01
CA GLU A 255 5.56 9.02 -5.86
C GLU A 255 5.76 7.52 -5.57
N LYS A 256 4.70 6.73 -5.72
CA LYS A 256 4.78 5.27 -5.62
C LYS A 256 5.77 4.75 -6.69
N PRO A 257 6.84 4.03 -6.31
CA PRO A 257 7.89 3.69 -7.26
C PRO A 257 7.37 2.73 -8.35
N ALA A 258 7.71 3.04 -9.61
CA ALA A 258 7.34 2.25 -10.79
C ALA A 258 8.18 0.97 -10.93
N LEU A 259 8.21 0.18 -9.86
CA LEU A 259 9.22 -0.83 -9.58
C LEU A 259 8.89 -2.18 -10.23
N LYS A 260 9.54 -2.51 -11.35
CA LYS A 260 9.35 -3.80 -12.02
C LYS A 260 9.98 -4.94 -11.23
N SER A 261 11.25 -4.84 -10.86
CA SER A 261 11.96 -5.86 -10.07
C SER A 261 13.00 -5.25 -9.12
N VAL A 262 13.35 -6.03 -8.08
CA VAL A 262 14.49 -5.80 -7.18
C VAL A 262 15.23 -7.11 -7.00
N LYS A 263 16.54 -7.02 -6.84
CA LYS A 263 17.43 -8.14 -6.57
C LYS A 263 18.61 -7.65 -5.73
N ILE A 264 18.97 -8.40 -4.70
CA ILE A 264 20.20 -8.14 -3.95
C ILE A 264 21.37 -8.77 -4.70
N ILE A 265 22.40 -7.96 -4.95
CA ILE A 265 23.61 -8.37 -5.67
C ILE A 265 24.68 -8.83 -4.67
N ASN A 266 24.78 -8.13 -3.53
CA ASN A 266 25.83 -8.30 -2.55
C ASN A 266 25.36 -7.79 -1.18
N GLU A 267 25.81 -8.43 -0.11
CA GLU A 267 25.58 -8.02 1.28
C GLU A 267 26.92 -7.99 2.02
N PHE A 268 27.23 -6.88 2.68
CA PHE A 268 28.46 -6.72 3.46
C PHE A 268 28.23 -5.88 4.72
N GLY A 269 29.14 -5.97 5.69
CA GLY A 269 28.99 -5.33 7.01
C GLY A 269 29.13 -6.33 8.15
N THR A 270 29.31 -5.82 9.37
CA THR A 270 29.59 -6.64 10.56
C THR A 270 28.94 -6.02 11.80
N GLY A 271 28.64 -6.87 12.79
CA GLY A 271 27.97 -6.43 14.02
C GLY A 271 26.57 -5.88 13.73
N SER A 272 26.25 -4.71 14.26
CA SER A 272 24.92 -4.10 14.18
C SER A 272 24.61 -3.37 12.87
N LYS A 273 25.44 -3.48 11.81
CA LYS A 273 25.15 -2.87 10.50
C LYS A 273 25.41 -3.80 9.32
N LYS A 274 24.52 -3.70 8.32
CA LYS A 274 24.59 -4.38 7.03
C LYS A 274 24.32 -3.38 5.90
N HIS A 275 25.03 -3.55 4.80
CA HIS A 275 24.89 -2.78 3.57
C HIS A 275 24.58 -3.76 2.44
N LEU A 276 23.45 -3.54 1.78
CA LEU A 276 22.92 -4.39 0.73
C LEU A 276 22.96 -3.59 -0.57
N VAL A 277 23.73 -4.09 -1.53
CA VAL A 277 23.76 -3.52 -2.89
C VAL A 277 22.58 -4.13 -3.63
N ILE A 278 21.60 -3.30 -3.96
CA ILE A 278 20.45 -3.72 -4.75
C ILE A 278 20.66 -3.33 -6.22
N GLU A 279 20.22 -4.23 -7.09
CA GLU A 279 19.83 -3.98 -8.47
C GLU A 279 18.31 -3.78 -8.46
N LYS A 280 17.82 -2.69 -9.06
CA LYS A 280 16.38 -2.48 -9.24
C LYS A 280 16.07 -2.00 -10.64
N VAL A 281 14.93 -2.41 -11.19
CA VAL A 281 14.44 -1.96 -12.50
C VAL A 281 13.21 -1.10 -12.27
N GLU A 282 13.32 0.17 -12.61
CA GLU A 282 12.24 1.16 -12.53
C GLU A 282 11.79 1.53 -13.96
N SER A 283 10.48 1.54 -14.18
CA SER A 283 9.86 1.88 -15.47
C SER A 283 9.67 3.40 -15.56
N VAL A 284 10.38 4.08 -16.46
CA VAL A 284 10.46 5.55 -16.52
C VAL A 284 10.24 6.01 -17.96
N PHE A 285 9.10 6.65 -18.23
CA PHE A 285 8.67 7.03 -19.59
C PHE A 285 8.68 5.83 -20.57
N GLU A 286 8.09 4.70 -20.14
CA GLU A 286 8.03 3.42 -20.87
C GLU A 286 9.37 2.69 -21.08
N GLU A 287 10.52 3.33 -20.81
CA GLU A 287 11.84 2.69 -20.79
C GLU A 287 12.14 2.04 -19.43
N ASP A 288 12.89 0.93 -19.45
CA ASP A 288 13.31 0.21 -18.24
C ASP A 288 14.73 0.57 -17.82
N LEU A 289 14.83 1.24 -16.66
CA LEU A 289 16.08 1.76 -16.12
C LEU A 289 16.59 0.87 -14.99
N THR A 290 17.71 0.17 -15.21
CA THR A 290 18.45 -0.50 -14.15
C THR A 290 19.18 0.54 -13.29
N LEU A 291 18.89 0.54 -11.99
CA LEU A 291 19.53 1.37 -10.98
C LEU A 291 20.24 0.52 -9.93
N PHE A 292 21.29 1.10 -9.35
CA PHE A 292 22.06 0.52 -8.27
C PHE A 292 22.00 1.43 -7.04
N GLU A 293 21.64 0.87 -5.90
CA GLU A 293 21.45 1.59 -4.63
C GLU A 293 22.11 0.79 -3.49
N VAL A 294 22.62 1.48 -2.46
CA VAL A 294 23.20 0.85 -1.27
C VAL A 294 22.28 1.08 -0.09
N VAL A 295 21.46 0.07 0.17
CA VAL A 295 20.47 0.03 1.23
C VAL A 295 21.18 -0.38 2.53
N THR A 296 21.04 0.40 3.61
CA THR A 296 21.75 0.14 4.88
C THR A 296 20.77 -0.21 5.99
N LEU A 297 20.97 -1.38 6.61
CA LEU A 297 20.27 -1.82 7.82
C LEU A 297 21.11 -1.55 9.07
N GLU A 298 20.45 -1.13 10.14
CA GLU A 298 20.97 -1.06 11.50
C GLU A 298 20.14 -1.98 12.42
N GLN A 299 20.82 -2.84 13.17
CA GLN A 299 20.20 -3.71 14.17
C GLN A 299 20.07 -2.97 15.51
N ARG A 300 18.85 -2.82 16.03
CA ARG A 300 18.60 -2.36 17.42
C ARG A 300 17.61 -3.30 18.09
N ALA A 301 17.80 -3.56 19.39
CA ALA A 301 17.00 -4.51 20.18
C ALA A 301 16.83 -5.91 19.54
N GLY A 302 17.79 -6.34 18.70
CA GLY A 302 17.76 -7.62 17.97
C GLY A 302 17.18 -7.53 16.55
N GLN A 303 16.34 -6.54 16.25
CA GLN A 303 15.67 -6.43 14.94
C GLN A 303 16.48 -5.62 13.94
N TRP A 304 16.60 -6.13 12.70
CA TRP A 304 17.18 -5.43 11.55
C TRP A 304 16.20 -4.47 10.93
N LYS A 305 16.55 -3.18 10.84
CA LYS A 305 15.73 -2.23 10.10
C LYS A 305 16.58 -1.07 9.55
N LEU A 306 16.13 -0.44 8.47
CA LEU A 306 16.91 0.49 7.62
C LEU A 306 17.30 1.81 8.32
N GLU A 307 18.50 2.30 8.03
CA GLU A 307 19.04 3.54 8.60
C GLU A 307 18.48 4.77 7.86
N ILE A 308 17.96 5.75 8.62
CA ILE A 308 17.67 7.11 8.09
C ILE A 308 18.96 7.69 7.50
N PRO A 309 19.02 8.01 6.20
CA PRO A 309 20.21 8.63 5.63
C PRO A 309 20.47 10.00 6.29
N ARG A 310 21.63 10.15 6.92
CA ARG A 310 22.05 11.38 7.64
C ARG A 310 21.99 12.64 6.77
N GLN A 311 22.06 12.47 5.46
CA GLN A 311 21.86 13.49 4.44
C GLN A 311 20.50 14.21 4.58
N LEU A 312 19.45 13.53 5.05
CA LEU A 312 18.15 14.16 5.31
C LEU A 312 18.28 15.23 6.40
N ALA A 313 18.88 14.91 7.55
CA ALA A 313 19.13 15.87 8.62
C ALA A 313 20.00 17.06 8.16
N ILE A 314 20.91 16.86 7.20
CA ILE A 314 21.68 17.94 6.59
C ILE A 314 20.78 18.83 5.70
N ILE A 315 19.96 18.24 4.84
CA ILE A 315 19.02 18.97 3.96
C ILE A 315 18.06 19.85 4.76
N LEU A 316 17.54 19.34 5.89
CA LEU A 316 16.62 20.08 6.76
C LEU A 316 17.24 21.33 7.39
N ASN A 317 18.55 21.35 7.61
CA ASN A 317 19.27 22.45 8.28
C ASN A 317 19.77 23.55 7.32
N HIS A 318 19.45 23.45 6.03
CA HIS A 318 19.82 24.40 4.97
C HIS A 318 18.63 25.23 4.46
#